data_AF-A0A4U8UDI1-F1
#
_entry.id   AF-A0A4U8UDI1-F1
#
_cell.length_a   1.000
_cell.length_b   1.000
_cell.length_c   1.000
_cell.angle_alpha   90.00
_cell.angle_beta   90.00
_cell.angle_gamma   90.00
#
_symmetry.space_group_name_H-M   'P 1'
#
loop_
_entity.id
_entity.type
_entity.pdbx_description
1 polymer ?
#
loop_
_entity_poly.entity_id
_entity_poly.type
_entity_poly.pdbx_seq_one_letter_code
_entity_poly.pdbx_strand_id
1 'polypeptide(L)'
;MHNFGVRIKEARLERGLTRKQLAELTDTAEKTIYNYETNKVPITMEFLIMAAEQLGVSYNYLAHLDDLSISDVHKSISKSKNLSISNVPKPKKMSITPPNQLQTLNDDIVSIPFYEDITASAGSGAYNEAETAEQLNFPKSFLRQYFGIVSFNNLSIIIGKGDSMYPT
;
A
#
# COMPACT_ATOMS: atom_id res chain seq x y z
N MET A 1 8.68 -12.92 10.33
CA MET A 1 8.37 -13.64 9.07
C MET A 1 6.87 -13.66 8.90
N HIS A 2 6.35 -13.18 7.77
CA HIS A 2 4.91 -13.26 7.47
C HIS A 2 4.54 -14.71 7.17
N ASN A 3 3.51 -15.21 7.85
CA ASN A 3 3.05 -16.59 7.69
C ASN A 3 1.93 -16.65 6.64
N PHE A 4 2.34 -16.63 5.37
CA PHE A 4 1.42 -16.69 4.24
C PHE A 4 0.58 -17.97 4.21
N GLY A 5 1.17 -19.10 4.60
CA GLY A 5 0.49 -20.39 4.59
C GLY A 5 -0.76 -20.43 5.46
N VAL A 6 -0.70 -19.83 6.65
CA VAL A 6 -1.84 -19.77 7.58
C VAL A 6 -2.98 -18.93 6.99
N ARG A 7 -2.69 -17.77 6.39
CA ARG A 7 -3.73 -16.91 5.77
C ARG A 7 -4.36 -17.55 4.55
N ILE A 8 -3.58 -18.22 3.71
CA ILE A 8 -4.13 -18.97 2.57
C ILE A 8 -5.11 -20.04 3.07
N LYS A 9 -4.78 -20.72 4.17
CA LYS A 9 -5.67 -21.70 4.80
C LYS A 9 -6.97 -21.06 5.31
N GLU A 10 -6.87 -19.92 5.99
CA GLU A 10 -8.02 -19.18 6.51
C GLU A 10 -8.96 -18.74 5.39
N ALA A 11 -8.44 -18.01 4.39
CA ALA A 11 -9.22 -17.56 3.23
C ALA A 11 -9.84 -18.74 2.46
N ARG A 12 -9.13 -19.87 2.33
CA ARG A 12 -9.69 -21.08 1.73
C ARG A 12 -10.90 -21.61 2.51
N LEU A 13 -10.80 -21.64 3.84
CA LEU A 13 -11.88 -22.12 4.70
C LEU A 13 -13.09 -21.17 4.71
N GLU A 14 -12.86 -19.85 4.68
CA GLU A 14 -13.93 -18.85 4.55
C GLU A 14 -14.74 -19.03 3.27
N ARG A 15 -14.09 -19.48 2.19
CA ARG A 15 -14.74 -19.84 0.92
C ARG A 15 -15.32 -21.24 0.87
N GLY A 16 -15.19 -22.02 1.94
CA GLY A 16 -15.67 -23.40 1.99
C GLY A 16 -14.93 -24.35 1.03
N LEU A 17 -13.74 -23.98 0.57
CA LEU A 17 -12.96 -24.78 -0.37
C LEU A 17 -12.16 -25.84 0.36
N THR A 18 -12.07 -27.04 -0.21
CA THR A 18 -11.11 -28.07 0.20
C THR A 18 -9.73 -27.80 -0.38
N ARG A 19 -8.68 -28.43 0.15
CA ARG A 19 -7.33 -28.30 -0.40
C ARG A 19 -7.26 -28.78 -1.85
N LYS A 20 -7.94 -29.88 -2.16
CA LYS A 20 -8.06 -30.43 -3.51
C LYS A 20 -8.68 -29.41 -4.47
N GLN A 21 -9.77 -28.75 -4.08
CA GLN A 21 -10.41 -27.73 -4.92
C GLN A 21 -9.51 -26.51 -5.15
N LEU A 22 -8.80 -26.03 -4.12
CA LEU A 22 -7.84 -24.94 -4.32
C LEU A 22 -6.68 -25.36 -5.23
N ALA A 23 -6.25 -26.60 -5.12
CA ALA A 23 -5.21 -27.17 -5.99
C ALA A 23 -5.67 -27.21 -7.46
N GLU A 24 -6.90 -27.64 -7.72
CA GLU A 24 -7.51 -27.61 -9.06
C GLU A 24 -7.63 -26.18 -9.62
N LEU A 25 -8.00 -25.20 -8.80
CA LEU A 25 -8.09 -23.79 -9.20
C LEU A 25 -6.74 -23.13 -9.51
N THR A 26 -5.66 -23.63 -8.89
CA THR A 26 -4.30 -23.08 -9.03
C THR A 26 -3.39 -23.93 -9.91
N ASP A 27 -3.93 -24.97 -10.54
CA ASP A 27 -3.18 -25.97 -11.31
C ASP A 27 -1.96 -26.52 -10.53
N THR A 28 -2.17 -26.83 -9.25
CA THR A 28 -1.14 -27.40 -8.37
C THR A 28 -1.57 -28.73 -7.77
N ALA A 29 -0.62 -29.44 -7.14
CA ALA A 29 -0.95 -30.66 -6.40
C ALA A 29 -1.52 -30.34 -5.01
N GLU A 30 -2.49 -31.12 -4.55
CA GLU A 30 -3.07 -30.98 -3.20
C GLU A 30 -2.00 -31.01 -2.09
N LYS A 31 -0.98 -31.86 -2.27
CA LYS A 31 0.16 -31.96 -1.35
C LYS A 31 0.95 -30.64 -1.28
N THR A 32 1.06 -29.91 -2.38
CA THR A 32 1.71 -28.61 -2.45
C THR A 32 0.93 -27.59 -1.62
N ILE A 33 -0.40 -27.54 -1.76
CA ILE A 33 -1.27 -26.70 -0.91
C ILE A 33 -1.08 -27.03 0.57
N TYR A 34 -1.08 -28.33 0.94
CA TYR A 34 -0.83 -28.75 2.32
C TYR A 34 0.54 -28.28 2.83
N ASN A 35 1.60 -28.41 2.03
CA ASN A 35 2.95 -27.99 2.42
C ASN A 35 3.03 -26.47 2.63
N TYR A 36 2.37 -25.70 1.78
CA TYR A 36 2.25 -24.25 1.91
C TYR A 36 1.48 -23.87 3.17
N GLU A 37 0.29 -24.43 3.39
CA GLU A 37 -0.51 -24.14 4.59
C GLU A 37 0.17 -24.53 5.91
N THR A 38 1.06 -25.51 5.87
CA THR A 38 1.83 -25.97 7.03
C THR A 38 3.22 -25.35 7.14
N ASN A 39 3.57 -24.42 6.24
CA ASN A 39 4.90 -23.78 6.15
C ASN A 39 6.07 -24.78 6.05
N LYS A 40 5.83 -25.97 5.50
CA LYS A 40 6.88 -26.96 5.25
C LYS A 40 7.79 -26.57 4.09
N VAL A 41 7.26 -25.79 3.15
CA VAL A 41 7.95 -25.31 1.96
C VAL A 41 7.69 -23.80 1.83
N PRO A 42 8.71 -22.98 1.48
CA PRO A 42 8.49 -21.58 1.19
C PRO A 42 7.58 -21.41 -0.03
N ILE A 43 6.64 -20.48 0.07
CA ILE A 43 5.68 -20.17 -1.00
C ILE A 43 6.32 -19.19 -1.98
N THR A 44 6.15 -19.41 -3.28
CA THR A 44 6.61 -18.50 -4.32
C THR A 44 5.67 -17.30 -4.46
N MET A 45 6.20 -16.15 -4.90
CA MET A 45 5.38 -14.96 -5.14
C MET A 45 4.34 -15.18 -6.23
N GLU A 46 4.65 -15.92 -7.28
CA GLU A 46 3.71 -16.29 -8.35
C GLU A 46 2.51 -17.06 -7.80
N PHE A 47 2.76 -18.05 -6.94
CA PHE A 47 1.68 -18.81 -6.32
C PHE A 47 0.85 -17.93 -5.38
N LEU A 48 1.47 -17.00 -4.66
CA LEU A 48 0.78 -16.05 -3.78
C LEU A 48 -0.21 -15.16 -4.54
N ILE A 49 0.21 -14.62 -5.69
CA ILE A 49 -0.65 -13.78 -6.55
C ILE A 49 -1.82 -14.62 -7.07
N MET A 50 -1.53 -15.80 -7.62
CA MET A 50 -2.54 -16.71 -8.13
C MET A 50 -3.54 -17.14 -7.04
N ALA A 51 -3.06 -17.50 -5.86
CA ALA A 51 -3.91 -17.86 -4.72
C ALA A 51 -4.77 -16.68 -4.26
N ALA A 52 -4.21 -15.46 -4.23
CA ALA A 52 -4.96 -14.25 -3.87
C ALA A 52 -6.12 -13.98 -4.84
N GLU A 53 -5.89 -14.17 -6.15
CA GLU A 53 -6.92 -14.03 -7.18
C GLU A 53 -8.02 -15.09 -7.03
N GLN A 54 -7.65 -16.37 -6.90
CA GLN A 54 -8.61 -17.48 -6.76
C GLN A 54 -9.38 -17.42 -5.43
N LEU A 55 -8.73 -16.92 -4.37
CA LEU A 55 -9.32 -16.67 -3.06
C LEU A 55 -9.91 -15.26 -2.94
N GLY A 56 -9.88 -14.45 -4.02
CA GLY A 56 -10.38 -13.07 -4.10
C GLY A 56 -10.13 -12.25 -2.84
N VAL A 57 -8.93 -12.40 -2.29
CA VAL A 57 -8.38 -11.63 -1.18
C VAL A 57 -7.25 -10.77 -1.72
N SER A 58 -6.93 -9.68 -1.02
CA SER A 58 -5.76 -8.88 -1.38
C SER A 58 -4.47 -9.57 -0.92
N TYR A 59 -3.35 -9.26 -1.58
CA TYR A 59 -2.03 -9.65 -1.09
C TYR A 59 -1.77 -9.12 0.33
N ASN A 60 -2.26 -7.91 0.64
CA ASN A 60 -2.10 -7.29 1.96
C ASN A 60 -2.72 -8.12 3.08
N TYR A 61 -3.89 -8.70 2.84
CA TYR A 61 -4.55 -9.63 3.75
C TYR A 61 -3.67 -10.85 4.03
N LEU A 62 -3.12 -11.47 2.97
CA LEU A 62 -2.22 -12.63 3.12
C LEU A 62 -0.92 -12.27 3.87
N ALA A 63 -0.45 -11.03 3.71
CA ALA A 63 0.74 -10.51 4.35
C ALA A 63 0.53 -10.01 5.79
N HIS A 64 -0.69 -10.04 6.35
CA HIS A 64 -1.01 -9.40 7.64
C HIS A 64 -0.71 -7.89 7.70
N LEU A 65 -0.77 -7.19 6.56
CA LEU A 65 -0.57 -5.74 6.57
C LEU A 65 -1.76 -5.00 7.20
N ASP A 66 -2.92 -5.67 7.29
CA ASP A 66 -4.15 -5.10 7.86
C ASP A 66 -4.17 -5.15 9.41
N ASP A 67 -3.49 -6.13 10.02
CA ASP A 67 -3.39 -6.30 11.48
C ASP A 67 -2.38 -5.34 12.14
N LEU A 68 -1.53 -4.68 11.35
CA LEU A 68 -0.52 -3.74 11.86
C LEU A 68 -1.12 -2.37 12.26
N SER A 69 -2.45 -2.22 12.26
CA SER A 69 -3.09 -0.90 12.30
C SER A 69 -3.42 -0.33 13.69
N ILE A 70 -3.15 -0.97 14.84
CA ILE A 70 -3.56 -0.37 16.13
C ILE A 70 -2.48 -0.39 17.23
N SER A 71 -1.66 -1.43 17.41
CA SER A 71 -0.82 -1.54 18.62
C SER A 71 0.40 -0.61 18.67
N ASP A 72 0.98 -0.23 17.52
CA ASP A 72 2.23 0.54 17.50
C ASP A 72 2.01 2.07 17.51
N VAL A 73 0.77 2.51 17.26
CA VAL A 73 0.40 3.92 17.17
C VAL A 73 -0.02 4.51 18.53
N HIS A 74 -0.54 3.69 19.46
CA HIS A 74 -1.01 4.20 20.76
C HIS A 74 0.12 4.67 21.70
N LYS A 75 1.39 4.33 21.42
CA LYS A 75 2.53 4.80 22.24
C LYS A 75 3.01 6.21 21.85
N SER A 76 2.66 6.69 20.66
CA SER A 76 3.12 8.00 20.14
C SER A 76 2.05 9.11 20.20
N ILE A 77 0.75 8.76 20.26
CA ILE A 77 -0.34 9.76 20.22
C ILE A 77 -0.57 10.52 21.55
N SER A 78 -0.15 9.99 22.71
CA SER A 78 -0.38 10.64 24.01
C SER A 78 0.44 11.92 24.25
N LYS A 79 1.26 12.37 23.27
CA LYS A 79 2.04 13.61 23.36
C LYS A 79 1.53 14.80 22.55
N SER A 80 0.51 14.67 21.70
CA SER A 80 0.01 15.82 20.92
C SER A 80 -1.46 16.09 21.24
N LYS A 81 -1.66 16.86 22.31
CA LYS A 81 -2.93 17.55 22.59
C LYS A 81 -2.79 18.96 21.98
N ASN A 82 -3.83 19.38 21.27
CA ASN A 82 -4.10 20.74 20.75
C ASN A 82 -3.68 21.00 19.29
N LEU A 83 -4.62 20.84 18.35
CA LEU A 83 -4.90 21.92 17.39
C LEU A 83 -6.35 21.87 16.91
N SER A 84 -7.06 22.98 17.15
CA SER A 84 -8.48 23.19 16.96
C SER A 84 -8.82 23.39 15.48
N ILE A 85 -9.84 22.67 14.98
CA ILE A 85 -10.47 22.93 13.67
C ILE A 85 -11.41 24.14 13.83
N SER A 86 -11.17 25.22 13.07
CA SER A 86 -12.17 26.26 12.84
C SER A 86 -11.98 26.88 11.46
N ASN A 87 -12.87 26.50 10.52
CA ASN A 87 -13.65 27.38 9.64
C ASN A 87 -13.87 26.77 8.25
N VAL A 88 -15.12 26.37 8.04
CA VAL A 88 -15.70 25.85 6.78
C VAL A 88 -16.41 27.00 6.05
N PRO A 89 -16.33 27.07 4.71
CA PRO A 89 -17.38 27.70 3.91
C PRO A 89 -18.23 26.65 3.15
N LYS A 90 -19.57 26.68 3.34
CA LYS A 90 -20.62 26.10 2.46
C LYS A 90 -21.09 27.19 1.45
N PRO A 91 -21.76 26.95 0.28
CA PRO A 91 -22.81 25.93 -0.03
C PRO A 91 -22.71 25.33 -1.47
N LYS A 92 -23.53 24.41 -2.03
CA LYS A 92 -25.01 24.31 -2.25
C LYS A 92 -25.40 22.88 -2.72
N LYS A 93 -26.69 22.53 -2.52
CA LYS A 93 -27.30 21.18 -2.57
C LYS A 93 -27.70 20.66 -3.96
N MET A 94 -27.54 19.35 -4.21
CA MET A 94 -28.57 18.46 -4.78
C MET A 94 -28.32 16.99 -4.35
N SER A 95 -29.37 16.33 -3.90
CA SER A 95 -29.50 15.02 -3.21
C SER A 95 -29.63 13.84 -4.20
N ILE A 96 -29.49 12.54 -3.90
CA ILE A 96 -29.88 11.69 -2.75
C ILE A 96 -29.02 10.39 -2.73
N THR A 97 -28.70 9.87 -1.53
CA THR A 97 -27.91 8.68 -1.17
C THR A 97 -28.64 7.32 -1.33
N PRO A 98 -27.93 6.17 -1.21
CA PRO A 98 -28.17 5.26 -0.07
C PRO A 98 -26.92 5.06 0.81
N PRO A 99 -27.10 4.54 2.05
CA PRO A 99 -26.36 4.99 3.21
C PRO A 99 -25.02 4.26 3.40
N ASN A 100 -24.11 4.97 4.07
CA ASN A 100 -22.98 4.42 4.82
C ASN A 100 -21.65 4.24 4.09
N GLN A 101 -20.97 5.34 3.71
CA GLN A 101 -19.50 5.36 3.61
C GLN A 101 -18.95 6.71 4.08
N LEU A 102 -18.86 6.88 5.39
CA LEU A 102 -17.80 7.69 5.99
C LEU A 102 -16.77 6.70 6.52
N GLN A 103 -16.09 6.02 5.59
CA GLN A 103 -14.95 5.17 5.89
C GLN A 103 -13.75 5.72 5.10
N THR A 104 -12.84 6.34 5.85
CA THR A 104 -11.39 6.47 5.58
C THR A 104 -10.95 7.12 4.27
N LEU A 105 -11.27 8.40 4.05
CA LEU A 105 -10.64 9.22 2.99
C LEU A 105 -9.11 9.39 3.15
N ASN A 106 -8.54 8.99 4.28
CA ASN A 106 -7.15 9.27 4.62
C ASN A 106 -6.17 8.17 4.19
N ASP A 107 -6.61 6.91 4.02
CA ASP A 107 -5.70 5.81 3.65
C ASP A 107 -5.34 5.78 2.17
N ASP A 108 -6.13 6.45 1.32
CA ASP A 108 -5.86 6.55 -0.11
C ASP A 108 -4.89 7.67 -0.47
N ILE A 109 -4.54 8.55 0.49
CA ILE A 109 -3.63 9.67 0.30
C ILE A 109 -2.28 9.33 0.93
N VAL A 110 -1.19 9.69 0.24
CA VAL A 110 0.17 9.65 0.78
C VAL A 110 0.76 11.06 0.81
N SER A 111 1.39 11.42 1.93
CA SER A 111 2.18 12.63 2.08
C SER A 111 3.64 12.31 1.76
N ILE A 112 4.23 13.03 0.81
CA ILE A 112 5.59 12.82 0.35
C ILE A 112 6.39 14.10 0.59
N PRO A 113 7.55 14.05 1.28
CA PRO A 113 8.43 15.20 1.42
C PRO A 113 8.98 15.62 0.05
N PHE A 114 8.77 16.90 -0.28
CA PHE A 114 9.29 17.58 -1.44
C PHE A 114 10.38 18.57 -0.99
N TYR A 115 11.57 18.38 -1.54
CA TYR A 115 12.72 19.22 -1.28
C TYR A 115 12.95 20.12 -2.49
N GLU A 116 12.46 21.35 -2.43
CA GLU A 116 12.56 22.32 -3.52
C GLU A 116 14.02 22.74 -3.77
N ASP A 117 14.78 22.93 -2.69
CA ASP A 117 16.18 23.38 -2.73
C ASP A 117 17.19 22.26 -2.99
N ILE A 118 16.72 21.00 -3.08
CA ILE A 118 17.55 19.84 -3.36
C ILE A 118 17.35 19.42 -4.80
N THR A 119 18.44 19.43 -5.57
CA THR A 119 18.42 19.06 -6.98
C THR A 119 19.34 17.88 -7.28
N ALA A 120 18.92 17.02 -8.21
CA ALA A 120 19.74 15.99 -8.79
C ALA A 120 20.27 16.46 -10.15
N SER A 121 21.60 16.50 -10.31
CA SER A 121 22.23 16.80 -11.61
C SER A 121 22.33 15.55 -12.48
N ALA A 122 21.99 15.67 -13.76
CA ALA A 122 22.29 14.64 -14.73
C ALA A 122 23.60 14.94 -15.48
N GLY A 123 24.76 14.78 -14.81
CA GLY A 123 26.09 14.90 -15.43
C GLY A 123 27.16 15.58 -14.58
N SER A 124 27.00 16.87 -14.26
CA SER A 124 28.09 17.72 -13.74
C SER A 124 28.12 17.94 -12.22
N GLY A 125 27.32 17.22 -11.44
CA GLY A 125 27.19 17.42 -9.99
C GLY A 125 26.28 18.59 -9.62
N ALA A 126 25.70 18.56 -8.43
CA ALA A 126 24.90 19.64 -7.85
C ALA A 126 25.33 19.90 -6.40
N TYR A 127 25.31 21.16 -5.98
CA TYR A 127 25.43 21.55 -4.58
C TYR A 127 24.03 21.84 -4.04
N ASN A 128 23.68 21.22 -2.92
CA ASN A 128 22.39 21.40 -2.26
C ASN A 128 22.58 22.27 -1.02
N GLU A 129 21.64 23.18 -0.80
CA GLU A 129 21.57 24.06 0.37
C GLU A 129 20.83 23.35 1.52
N ALA A 130 20.46 24.09 2.58
CA ALA A 130 19.81 23.54 3.76
C ALA A 130 18.49 22.79 3.43
N GLU A 131 18.24 21.68 4.13
CA GLU A 131 17.14 20.76 3.87
C GLU A 131 15.79 21.30 4.39
N THR A 132 15.08 22.06 3.57
CA THR A 132 13.67 22.40 3.80
C THR A 132 12.76 21.45 3.03
N ALA A 133 11.76 20.89 3.70
CA ALA A 133 10.82 19.94 3.13
C ALA A 133 9.38 20.44 3.24
N GLU A 134 8.68 20.52 2.11
CA GLU A 134 7.21 20.66 2.06
C GLU A 134 6.58 19.27 1.94
N GLN A 135 5.38 19.08 2.49
CA GLN A 135 4.66 17.80 2.36
C GLN A 135 3.62 17.90 1.24
N LEU A 136 3.83 17.16 0.15
CA LEU A 136 2.88 17.07 -0.95
C LEU A 136 1.98 15.85 -0.79
N ASN A 137 0.67 16.06 -0.94
CA ASN A 137 -0.33 15.01 -0.78
C ASN A 137 -0.79 14.50 -2.14
N PHE A 138 -0.70 13.18 -2.34
CA PHE A 138 -1.12 12.53 -3.58
C PHE A 138 -2.05 11.35 -3.31
N PRO A 139 -3.07 11.12 -4.16
CA PRO A 139 -3.74 9.83 -4.19
C PRO A 139 -2.75 8.73 -4.58
N LYS A 140 -2.75 7.63 -3.83
CA LYS A 140 -1.93 6.44 -4.11
C LYS A 140 -2.21 5.88 -5.51
N SER A 141 -3.46 5.95 -5.97
CA SER A 141 -3.87 5.54 -7.33
C SER A 141 -3.19 6.37 -8.41
N PHE A 142 -3.05 7.68 -8.24
CA PHE A 142 -2.36 8.57 -9.18
C PHE A 142 -0.89 8.16 -9.33
N LEU A 143 -0.20 7.93 -8.22
CA LEU A 143 1.20 7.52 -8.24
C LEU A 143 1.41 6.14 -8.88
N ARG A 144 0.50 5.20 -8.62
CA ARG A 144 0.50 3.87 -9.27
C ARG A 144 0.31 4.00 -10.78
N GLN A 145 -0.69 4.75 -11.21
CA GLN A 145 -1.09 4.84 -12.60
C GLN A 145 -0.06 5.57 -13.46
N TYR A 146 0.48 6.69 -12.97
CA TYR A 146 1.34 7.58 -13.78
C TYR A 146 2.84 7.32 -13.58
N PHE A 147 3.24 6.82 -12.41
CA PHE A 147 4.67 6.61 -12.09
C PHE A 147 5.01 5.14 -11.81
N GLY A 148 4.04 4.22 -11.86
CA GLY A 148 4.28 2.79 -11.60
C GLY A 148 4.69 2.48 -10.15
N ILE A 149 4.50 3.42 -9.22
CA ILE A 149 4.95 3.29 -7.83
C ILE A 149 4.03 2.33 -7.08
N VAL A 150 4.56 1.18 -6.67
CA VAL A 150 3.77 0.14 -5.96
C VAL A 150 3.87 0.19 -4.43
N SER A 151 4.94 0.82 -3.93
CA SER A 151 5.25 1.01 -2.51
C SER A 151 5.31 2.49 -2.17
N PHE A 152 4.79 2.88 -1.00
CA PHE A 152 4.72 4.27 -0.56
C PHE A 152 5.63 4.59 0.62
N ASN A 153 6.50 3.64 0.98
CA ASN A 153 7.45 3.79 2.07
C ASN A 153 8.67 4.56 1.56
N ASN A 154 9.15 5.51 2.37
CA ASN A 154 10.42 6.22 2.15
C ASN A 154 10.50 6.94 0.79
N LEU A 155 9.38 7.49 0.32
CA LEU A 155 9.35 8.34 -0.87
C LEU A 155 9.81 9.76 -0.54
N SER A 156 10.47 10.39 -1.50
CA SER A 156 10.81 11.82 -1.48
C SER A 156 10.82 12.36 -2.91
N ILE A 157 10.49 13.63 -3.07
CA ILE A 157 10.51 14.32 -4.37
C ILE A 157 11.65 15.34 -4.36
N ILE A 158 12.46 15.32 -5.40
CA ILE A 158 13.53 16.27 -5.69
C ILE A 158 13.46 16.69 -7.15
N ILE A 159 14.05 17.82 -7.50
CA ILE A 159 14.03 18.33 -8.87
C ILE A 159 15.26 17.80 -9.64
N GLY A 160 15.03 17.14 -10.77
CA GLY A 160 16.11 16.79 -11.70
C GLY A 160 16.47 17.98 -12.59
N LYS A 161 17.76 18.31 -12.70
CA LYS A 161 18.26 19.38 -13.59
C LYS A 161 19.27 18.81 -14.59
N GLY A 162 19.02 19.05 -15.87
CA GLY A 162 19.86 18.62 -16.98
C GLY A 162 19.02 18.14 -18.16
N ASP A 163 19.66 18.06 -19.33
CA ASP A 163 19.05 17.61 -20.57
C ASP A 163 19.31 16.13 -20.88
N SER A 164 20.15 15.45 -20.10
CA SER A 164 20.55 14.05 -20.33
C SER A 164 19.40 13.02 -20.28
N MET A 165 18.21 13.36 -19.77
CA MET A 165 17.01 12.50 -19.81
C MET A 165 15.98 12.94 -20.85
N TYR A 166 16.30 13.91 -21.72
CA TYR A 166 15.45 14.20 -22.88
C TYR A 166 15.49 12.99 -23.82
N PRO A 167 14.31 12.50 -24.28
CA PRO A 167 14.27 11.42 -25.26
C PRO A 167 14.91 11.90 -26.56
N THR A 168 15.94 11.18 -27.01
CA THR A 168 16.56 11.30 -28.34
C THR A 168 15.83 10.47 -29.39
#